data_AF-A0A167Y6S1-F1
#
_entry.id   AF-A0A167Y6S1-F1
#
_cell.length_a   1.000
_cell.length_b   1.000
_cell.length_c   1.000
_cell.angle_alpha   90.00
_cell.angle_beta   90.00
_cell.angle_gamma   90.00
#
_symmetry.space_group_name_H-M   'P 1'
#
loop_
_entity.id
_entity.type
_entity.pdbx_description
1 polymer ?
#
loop_
_entity_poly.entity_id
_entity_poly.type
_entity_poly.pdbx_seq_one_letter_code
_entity_poly.pdbx_strand_id
1 'polypeptide(L)'
;MALFAIIHWLVSRGIYFVLAFPYDTDGNLVYAQKKSVPASSYMALICATVVLAVLGIMIIGVSFRRLKSAIPLAGTCSAAISAACHLPENVRADTVTHRDLMWGETDLPWAFGSWHDDDDDESDRPKGHCSFTPSEARQPTLDKLYA
;
A
#
# COMPACT_ATOMS: atom_id res chain seq x y z
N MET A 1 10.86 3.18 7.45
CA MET A 1 12.13 3.20 6.69
C MET A 1 13.33 2.66 7.48
N ALA A 2 13.65 3.19 8.67
CA ALA A 2 14.83 2.75 9.43
C ALA A 2 14.86 1.23 9.76
N LEU A 3 13.75 0.66 10.26
CA LEU A 3 13.68 -0.78 10.59
C LEU A 3 13.92 -1.68 9.37
N PHE A 4 13.39 -1.31 8.20
CA PHE A 4 13.63 -2.03 6.96
C PHE A 4 15.11 -1.97 6.55
N ALA A 5 15.74 -0.79 6.64
CA ALA A 5 17.16 -0.64 6.35
C ALA A 5 18.03 -1.50 7.29
N ILE A 6 17.68 -1.58 8.58
CA ILE A 6 18.38 -2.40 9.57
C ILE A 6 18.21 -3.89 9.27
N ILE A 7 16.98 -4.35 8.99
CA ILE A 7 16.71 -5.75 8.62
C ILE A 7 17.50 -6.11 7.35
N HIS A 8 17.45 -5.26 6.32
CA HIS A 8 18.18 -5.47 5.08
C HIS A 8 19.69 -5.59 5.33
N TRP A 9 20.26 -4.67 6.11
CA TRP A 9 21.67 -4.69 6.49
C TRP A 9 22.06 -5.96 7.27
N LEU A 10 21.24 -6.38 8.24
CA LEU A 10 21.47 -7.59 9.03
C LEU A 10 21.42 -8.85 8.17
N VAL A 11 20.49 -8.93 7.21
CA VAL A 11 20.41 -10.07 6.28
C VAL A 11 21.63 -10.11 5.36
N SER A 12 22.10 -8.97 4.85
CA SER A 12 23.35 -8.91 4.07
C SER A 12 24.59 -9.30 4.87
N ARG A 13 24.58 -9.11 6.20
CA ARG A 13 25.62 -9.62 7.11
C ARG A 13 25.44 -11.09 7.47
N GLY A 14 24.21 -11.59 7.37
CA GLY A 14 23.80 -12.94 7.75
C GLY A 14 24.02 -13.98 6.67
N ILE A 15 23.90 -13.60 5.39
CA ILE A 15 24.03 -14.52 4.25
C ILE A 15 25.20 -14.05 3.39
N TYR A 16 26.23 -14.87 3.28
CA TYR A 16 27.42 -14.56 2.50
C TYR A 16 28.00 -15.80 1.84
N PHE A 17 28.86 -15.61 0.84
CA PHE A 17 29.56 -16.71 0.18
C PHE A 17 31.00 -16.79 0.70
N VAL A 18 31.46 -18.01 0.96
CA VAL A 18 32.86 -18.29 1.27
C VAL A 18 33.46 -19.14 0.17
N LEU A 19 34.73 -18.88 -0.15
CA LEU A 19 35.48 -19.70 -1.09
C LEU A 19 36.19 -20.80 -0.32
N ALA A 20 35.75 -22.04 -0.49
CA ALA A 20 36.35 -23.21 0.14
C ALA A 20 37.38 -23.85 -0.79
N PHE A 21 38.57 -24.14 -0.26
CA PHE A 21 39.64 -24.86 -0.94
C PHE A 21 39.75 -26.27 -0.36
N PRO A 22 39.50 -27.32 -1.16
CA PRO A 22 39.66 -28.68 -0.68
C PRO A 22 41.15 -29.06 -0.58
N TYR A 23 41.44 -29.93 0.38
CA TYR A 23 42.74 -30.60 0.53
C TYR A 23 42.65 -32.01 -0.02
N ASP A 24 43.71 -32.47 -0.68
CA ASP A 24 43.84 -33.85 -1.16
C ASP A 24 44.19 -34.82 0.00
N THR A 25 44.12 -36.13 -0.23
CA THR A 25 44.51 -37.16 0.76
C THR A 25 45.95 -37.04 1.24
N ASP A 26 46.82 -36.46 0.40
CA ASP A 26 48.22 -36.17 0.73
C ASP A 26 48.38 -34.83 1.47
N GLY A 27 47.29 -34.14 1.81
CA GLY A 27 47.30 -32.85 2.52
C GLY A 27 47.65 -31.64 1.65
N ASN A 28 47.73 -31.81 0.33
CA ASN A 28 48.04 -30.72 -0.60
C ASN A 28 46.77 -29.91 -0.97
N LEU A 29 46.89 -28.59 -1.04
CA LEU A 29 45.82 -27.68 -1.46
C LEU A 29 45.53 -27.82 -2.96
N VAL A 30 44.28 -28.11 -3.34
CA VAL A 30 43.87 -28.26 -4.74
C VAL A 30 43.16 -27.01 -5.26
N TYR A 31 43.92 -26.03 -5.72
CA TYR A 31 43.39 -24.73 -6.22
C TYR A 31 42.39 -24.86 -7.37
N ALA A 32 42.57 -25.87 -8.24
CA ALA A 32 41.70 -26.10 -9.40
C ALA A 32 40.26 -26.51 -9.00
N GLN A 33 40.07 -26.99 -7.77
CA GLN A 33 38.80 -27.51 -7.26
C GLN A 33 38.14 -26.55 -6.24
N LYS A 34 38.49 -25.26 -6.26
CA LYS A 34 37.86 -24.26 -5.39
C LYS A 34 36.34 -24.22 -5.60
N LYS A 35 35.58 -24.18 -4.52
CA LYS A 35 34.11 -24.11 -4.57
C LYS A 35 33.61 -22.90 -3.80
N SER A 36 32.69 -22.15 -4.40
CA SER A 36 31.93 -21.14 -3.68
C SER A 36 30.83 -21.86 -2.90
N VAL A 37 30.82 -21.70 -1.58
CA VAL A 37 29.87 -22.35 -0.68
C VAL A 37 29.08 -21.25 0.04
N PRO A 38 27.74 -21.34 0.10
CA PRO A 38 26.96 -20.42 0.92
C PRO A 38 27.28 -20.66 2.40
N ALA A 39 27.49 -19.57 3.13
CA ALA A 39 27.69 -19.56 4.56
C ALA A 39 26.71 -18.59 5.22
N SER A 40 26.37 -18.87 6.47
CA SER A 40 25.39 -18.09 7.20
C SER A 40 25.88 -17.76 8.60
N SER A 41 25.70 -16.50 9.01
CA SER A 41 25.89 -16.07 10.40
C SER A 41 24.58 -16.15 11.16
N TYR A 42 24.47 -17.16 12.02
CA TYR A 42 23.26 -17.38 12.84
C TYR A 42 22.93 -16.17 13.72
N MET A 43 23.94 -15.50 14.28
CA MET A 43 23.72 -14.34 15.16
C MET A 43 23.10 -13.16 14.41
N ALA A 44 23.58 -12.86 13.19
CA ALA A 44 23.01 -11.79 12.38
C ALA A 44 21.57 -12.11 11.95
N LEU A 45 21.29 -13.37 11.61
CA LEU A 45 19.94 -13.82 11.23
C LEU A 45 18.97 -13.81 12.40
N ILE A 46 19.38 -14.21 13.61
CA ILE A 46 18.56 -14.12 14.82
C ILE A 46 18.22 -12.66 15.13
N CYS A 47 19.19 -11.74 15.02
CA CYS A 47 18.91 -10.31 15.17
C CYS A 47 17.91 -9.81 14.12
N ALA A 48 18.06 -10.24 12.86
CA ALA A 48 17.14 -9.86 11.79
C ALA A 48 15.70 -10.35 12.05
N THR A 49 15.53 -11.59 12.52
CA THR A 49 14.20 -12.14 12.82
C THR A 49 13.52 -11.44 13.99
N VAL A 50 14.28 -11.09 15.04
CA VAL A 50 13.73 -10.32 16.17
C VAL A 50 13.23 -8.94 15.70
N VAL A 51 14.03 -8.21 14.92
CA VAL A 51 13.62 -6.89 14.40
C VAL A 51 12.41 -7.01 13.48
N LEU A 52 12.36 -8.05 12.64
CA LEU A 52 11.21 -8.33 11.78
C LEU A 52 9.94 -8.63 12.60
N ALA A 53 10.05 -9.41 13.68
CA ALA A 53 8.92 -9.72 14.55
C ALA A 53 8.37 -8.45 15.23
N VAL A 54 9.25 -7.58 15.72
CA VAL A 54 8.85 -6.28 16.30
C VAL A 54 8.11 -5.44 15.26
N LEU A 55 8.62 -5.35 14.03
CA LEU A 55 7.95 -4.64 12.93
C LEU A 55 6.56 -5.24 12.64
N GLY A 56 6.45 -6.57 12.60
CA GLY A 56 5.17 -7.27 12.39
C GLY A 56 4.15 -6.96 13.48
N ILE A 57 4.55 -7.02 14.76
CA ILE A 57 3.67 -6.68 15.89
C ILE A 57 3.20 -5.23 15.80
N MET A 58 4.09 -4.30 15.44
CA MET A 58 3.73 -2.88 15.27
C MET A 58 2.70 -2.68 14.14
N ILE A 59 2.88 -3.35 13.00
CA ILE A 59 1.94 -3.28 11.88
C ILE A 59 0.58 -3.85 12.28
N ILE A 60 0.55 -5.03 12.91
CA ILE A 60 -0.68 -5.67 13.38
C ILE A 60 -1.39 -4.79 14.42
N GLY A 61 -0.63 -4.22 15.36
CA GLY A 61 -1.15 -3.28 16.35
C GLY A 61 -1.79 -2.06 15.70
N VAL A 62 -1.17 -1.49 14.67
CA VAL A 62 -1.72 -0.36 13.91
C VAL A 62 -2.90 -0.77 13.04
N SER A 63 -2.93 -1.98 12.47
CA SER A 63 -4.04 -2.43 11.63
C SER A 63 -5.35 -2.58 12.39
N PHE A 64 -5.29 -2.85 13.70
CA PHE A 64 -6.49 -2.87 14.55
C PHE A 64 -6.97 -1.47 14.96
N ARG A 65 -6.17 -0.42 14.74
CA ARG A 65 -6.59 0.95 15.07
C ARG A 65 -7.55 1.43 13.98
N ARG A 66 -8.79 1.70 14.38
CA ARG A 66 -9.74 2.40 13.51
C ARG A 66 -9.21 3.79 13.22
N LEU A 67 -8.92 4.08 11.95
CA LEU A 67 -8.58 5.42 11.54
C LEU A 67 -9.82 6.31 11.69
N LYS A 68 -9.66 7.50 12.28
CA LYS A 68 -10.75 8.46 12.46
C LYS A 68 -11.14 9.17 11.15
N SER A 69 -10.52 8.82 10.03
CA SER A 69 -10.78 9.44 8.74
C SER A 69 -11.98 8.79 8.06
N ALA A 70 -12.87 9.61 7.51
CA ALA A 70 -13.99 9.17 6.68
C ALA A 70 -13.55 8.77 5.26
N ILE A 71 -12.28 8.96 4.90
CA ILE A 71 -11.74 8.53 3.62
C ILE A 71 -11.57 7.00 3.60
N PRO A 72 -12.15 6.29 2.62
CA PRO A 72 -11.86 4.89 2.42
C PRO A 72 -10.39 4.76 2.00
N LEU A 73 -9.68 3.83 2.64
CA LEU A 73 -8.32 3.46 2.25
C LEU A 73 -8.39 2.68 0.93
N ALA A 74 -8.48 3.38 -0.20
CA ALA A 74 -8.22 2.81 -1.52
C ALA A 74 -6.72 2.54 -1.66
N GLY A 75 -6.20 1.58 -0.88
CA GLY A 75 -4.76 1.46 -0.63
C GLY A 75 -3.94 1.18 -1.89
N THR A 76 -4.32 0.16 -2.67
CA THR A 76 -3.51 -0.35 -3.79
C THR A 76 -4.21 -0.32 -5.14
N CYS A 77 -5.45 0.16 -5.21
CA CYS A 77 -6.20 0.21 -6.46
C CYS A 77 -6.00 1.59 -7.10
N SER A 78 -5.11 1.67 -8.08
CA SER A 78 -4.86 2.90 -8.84
C SER A 78 -6.13 3.43 -9.50
N ALA A 79 -7.04 2.56 -9.96
CA ALA A 79 -8.33 2.97 -10.51
C ALA A 79 -9.22 3.67 -9.46
N ALA A 80 -9.28 3.14 -8.24
CA ALA A 80 -10.06 3.74 -7.15
C ALA A 80 -9.45 5.07 -6.68
N ILE A 81 -8.11 5.16 -6.63
CA ILE A 81 -7.41 6.42 -6.31
C ILE A 81 -7.71 7.47 -7.39
N SER A 82 -7.64 7.10 -8.67
CA SER A 82 -7.96 8.02 -9.77
C SER A 82 -9.41 8.49 -9.74
N ALA A 83 -10.37 7.60 -9.45
CA ALA A 83 -11.77 7.97 -9.29
C ALA A 83 -11.97 8.96 -8.12
N ALA A 84 -11.33 8.70 -6.98
CA ALA A 84 -11.33 9.61 -5.84
C ALA A 84 -10.74 11.00 -6.16
N CYS A 85 -9.75 11.07 -7.06
CA CYS A 85 -9.11 12.31 -7.49
C CYS A 85 -9.78 12.96 -8.71
N HIS A 86 -10.83 12.36 -9.28
CA HIS A 86 -11.48 12.87 -10.47
C HIS A 86 -12.33 14.09 -10.10
N LEU A 87 -11.97 15.26 -10.65
CA LEU A 87 -12.72 16.49 -10.43
C LEU A 87 -14.09 16.42 -11.14
N PRO A 88 -15.13 17.03 -10.57
CA PRO A 88 -16.40 17.19 -11.27
C PRO A 88 -16.25 18.15 -12.46
N GLU A 89 -17.06 17.92 -13.51
CA GLU A 89 -16.92 18.57 -14.83
C GLU A 89 -17.05 20.10 -14.79
N ASN A 90 -17.72 20.63 -13.76
CA ASN A 90 -17.90 22.06 -13.53
C ASN A 90 -16.66 22.75 -12.93
N VAL A 91 -15.60 22.01 -12.60
CA VAL A 91 -14.41 22.53 -11.92
C VAL A 91 -13.19 22.38 -12.82
N ARG A 92 -12.53 23.51 -13.13
CA ARG A 92 -11.33 23.50 -13.97
C ARG A 92 -10.07 23.17 -13.18
N ALA A 93 -9.29 22.21 -13.69
CA ALA A 93 -8.08 21.71 -13.02
C ALA A 93 -7.00 22.78 -12.79
N ASP A 94 -6.89 23.77 -13.68
CA ASP A 94 -5.97 24.91 -13.57
C ASP A 94 -6.23 25.76 -12.32
N THR A 95 -7.48 25.88 -11.90
CA THR A 95 -7.88 26.68 -10.73
C THR A 95 -7.77 25.95 -9.39
N VAL A 96 -7.67 24.62 -9.40
CA VAL A 96 -7.74 23.76 -8.20
C VAL A 96 -6.40 23.18 -7.77
N THR A 97 -5.41 23.17 -8.65
CA THR A 97 -4.08 22.59 -8.39
C THR A 97 -3.40 23.12 -7.12
N HIS A 98 -3.76 24.33 -6.66
CA HIS A 98 -3.22 24.96 -5.44
C HIS A 98 -4.25 25.21 -4.34
N ARG A 99 -5.45 24.65 -4.45
CA ARG A 99 -6.51 24.83 -3.44
C ARG A 99 -6.53 23.67 -2.46
N ASP A 100 -6.94 23.96 -1.23
CA ASP A 100 -7.23 22.93 -0.24
C ASP A 100 -8.42 22.08 -0.72
N LEU A 101 -8.24 20.77 -0.69
CA LEU A 101 -9.26 19.78 -1.09
C LEU A 101 -9.84 19.12 0.15
N MET A 102 -11.16 18.98 0.17
CA MET A 102 -11.88 18.25 1.20
C MET A 102 -12.34 16.90 0.65
N TRP A 103 -12.39 15.90 1.52
CA TRP A 103 -12.98 14.59 1.20
C TRP A 103 -14.44 14.58 1.64
N GLY A 104 -15.33 14.16 0.74
CA GLY A 104 -16.72 13.94 1.09
C GLY A 104 -17.59 13.59 -0.10
N GLU A 105 -18.89 13.50 0.14
CA GLU A 105 -19.90 13.37 -0.89
C GLU A 105 -19.93 14.64 -1.76
N THR A 106 -19.91 14.44 -3.07
CA THR A 106 -20.02 15.52 -4.06
C THR A 106 -21.42 15.56 -4.65
N ASP A 107 -21.96 16.77 -4.82
CA ASP A 107 -23.23 16.99 -5.51
C ASP A 107 -23.00 16.85 -7.02
N LEU A 108 -23.09 15.63 -7.53
CA LEU A 108 -23.00 15.40 -8.97
C LEU A 108 -24.37 15.60 -9.64
N PRO A 109 -24.47 16.46 -10.69
CA PRO A 109 -25.73 16.72 -11.40
C PRO A 109 -26.35 15.50 -12.09
N TRP A 110 -25.59 14.43 -12.36
CA TRP A 110 -26.11 13.24 -13.06
C TRP A 110 -27.04 12.37 -12.21
N ALA A 111 -27.08 12.56 -10.89
CA ALA A 111 -28.10 11.95 -10.04
C ALA A 111 -29.53 12.48 -10.34
N PHE A 112 -29.65 13.58 -11.09
CA PHE A 112 -30.93 14.18 -11.52
C PHE A 112 -31.23 14.00 -13.01
N GLY A 113 -30.36 13.31 -13.77
CA GLY A 113 -30.40 13.26 -15.23
C GLY A 113 -30.78 11.93 -15.88
N SER A 114 -31.10 10.87 -15.12
CA SER A 114 -31.66 9.65 -15.71
C SER A 114 -33.16 9.87 -15.96
N TRP A 115 -33.47 10.46 -17.11
CA TRP A 115 -34.82 10.40 -17.68
C TRP A 115 -34.89 9.19 -18.63
N HIS A 116 -35.67 8.18 -18.23
CA HIS A 116 -36.19 7.02 -19.00
C HIS A 116 -35.13 6.00 -19.50
N ASP A 117 -35.33 4.69 -19.39
CA ASP A 117 -36.57 3.91 -19.50
C ASP A 117 -36.64 2.76 -18.48
N ASP A 118 -37.87 2.32 -18.24
CA ASP A 118 -38.32 1.23 -17.37
C ASP A 118 -37.43 -0.02 -17.39
N ASP A 119 -36.76 -0.31 -16.27
CA ASP A 119 -36.45 -1.68 -15.85
C ASP A 119 -36.41 -1.70 -14.32
N ASP A 120 -37.35 -2.44 -13.72
CA ASP A 120 -37.60 -2.57 -12.28
C ASP A 120 -36.49 -3.39 -11.56
N ASP A 121 -35.22 -3.08 -11.81
CA ASP A 121 -34.11 -3.62 -11.04
C ASP A 121 -33.87 -2.73 -9.81
N GLU A 122 -34.02 -3.30 -8.61
CA GLU A 122 -33.77 -2.67 -7.31
C GLU A 122 -32.31 -2.15 -7.12
N SER A 123 -31.49 -2.25 -8.17
CA SER A 123 -30.10 -1.80 -8.27
C SER A 123 -29.91 -0.32 -8.65
N ASP A 124 -30.97 0.37 -9.07
CA ASP A 124 -30.91 1.71 -9.69
C ASP A 124 -31.30 2.88 -8.76
N ARG A 125 -31.11 2.71 -7.45
CA ARG A 125 -31.21 3.84 -6.51
C ARG A 125 -30.06 4.82 -6.78
N PRO A 126 -30.28 6.15 -6.76
CA PRO A 126 -29.23 7.13 -7.02
C PRO A 126 -28.07 6.97 -6.03
N LYS A 127 -26.95 6.45 -6.53
CA LYS A 127 -25.72 6.22 -5.75
C LYS A 127 -25.00 7.55 -5.55
N GLY A 128 -24.59 7.82 -4.31
CA GLY A 128 -23.72 8.97 -4.04
C GLY A 128 -22.32 8.69 -4.57
N HIS A 129 -21.53 9.72 -4.83
CA HIS A 129 -20.11 9.54 -5.15
C HIS A 129 -19.26 10.40 -4.22
N CYS A 130 -18.23 9.79 -3.64
CA CYS A 130 -17.26 10.48 -2.79
C CYS A 130 -15.96 10.70 -3.56
N SER A 131 -15.50 11.95 -3.61
CA SER A 131 -14.24 12.32 -4.24
C SER A 131 -13.62 13.52 -3.53
N PHE A 132 -12.38 13.85 -3.89
CA PHE A 132 -11.73 15.08 -3.47
C PHE A 132 -12.33 16.27 -4.23
N THR A 133 -12.86 17.24 -3.49
CA THR A 133 -13.46 18.45 -4.08
C THR A 133 -12.92 19.73 -3.41
N PRO A 134 -12.73 20.82 -4.17
CA PRO A 134 -12.44 22.14 -3.60
C PRO A 134 -13.68 22.87 -3.09
N SER A 135 -14.89 22.36 -3.37
CA SER A 135 -16.14 22.88 -2.85
C SER A 135 -16.44 22.31 -1.46
N GLU A 136 -17.45 22.87 -0.78
CA GLU A 136 -17.91 22.32 0.51
C GLU A 136 -18.30 20.85 0.33
N ALA A 137 -17.61 19.96 1.07
CA ALA A 137 -17.80 18.52 0.98
C ALA A 137 -18.64 18.04 2.16
N ARG A 138 -19.70 17.27 1.88
CA ARG A 138 -20.55 16.71 2.94
C ARG A 138 -19.99 15.39 3.45
N GLN A 139 -20.08 15.14 4.75
CA GLN A 139 -19.64 13.87 5.32
C GLN A 139 -20.56 12.74 4.86
N PRO A 140 -20.00 11.62 4.33
CA PRO A 140 -20.81 10.51 3.84
C PRO A 140 -21.58 9.83 4.98
N THR A 141 -22.84 9.48 4.73
CA THR A 141 -23.74 8.83 5.70
C THR A 141 -23.80 7.33 5.47
N LEU A 142 -24.04 6.54 6.52
CA LEU A 142 -24.14 5.08 6.39
C LEU A 142 -25.44 4.61 5.73
N ASP A 143 -26.41 5.52 5.58
CA ASP A 143 -27.75 5.21 5.06
C ASP A 143 -27.83 5.23 3.52
N LYS A 144 -26.74 5.62 2.84
CA LYS A 144 -26.67 5.73 1.38
C LYS A 144 -25.58 4.83 0.81
N LEU A 145 -25.85 4.21 -0.34
CA LEU A 145 -24.85 3.48 -1.10
C LEU A 145 -24.00 4.46 -1.92
N TYR A 146 -22.68 4.31 -1.83
CA TYR A 146 -21.72 5.09 -2.59
C TYR A 146 -21.04 4.23 -3.65
N ALA A 147 -20.84 4.81 -4.83
CA ALA A 147 -20.03 4.24 -5.91
C ALA A 147 -18.60 4.78 -5.87
#